data_AF-A0AA38CDV6-F1
#
_entry.id   AF-A0AA38CDV6-F1
#
_cell.length_a   1.000
_cell.length_b   1.000
_cell.length_c   1.000
_cell.angle_alpha   90.00
_cell.angle_beta   90.00
_cell.angle_gamma   90.00
#
_symmetry.space_group_name_H-M   'P 1'
#
loop_
_entity.id
_entity.type
_entity.pdbx_description
1 polymer ?
#
loop_
_entity_poly.entity_id
_entity_poly.type
_entity_poly.pdbx_seq_one_letter_code
_entity_poly.pdbx_strand_id
1 'polypeptide(L)' 'MPSDLEEIAAFLKEGVALDGVKALEKKQFAICITPYMLISGDLYKLGCDEVLRRCVLENEHLAIMEEAHRGSVGGHYT' A
#
# COMPACT_ATOMS: atom_id res chain seq x y z
N MET A 1 8.82 11.64 -0.53
CA MET A 1 8.38 10.49 0.29
C MET A 1 7.57 9.61 -0.64
N PRO A 2 7.83 8.31 -0.77
CA PRO A 2 7.15 7.49 -1.77
C PRO A 2 5.65 7.54 -1.47
N SER A 3 4.94 8.31 -2.27
CA SER A 3 3.50 8.49 -2.16
C SER A 3 2.76 7.34 -2.84
N ASP A 4 3.45 6.62 -3.72
CA ASP A 4 2.86 5.56 -4.52
C ASP A 4 3.15 4.18 -3.94
N LEU A 5 2.07 3.50 -3.58
CA LEU A 5 2.06 2.10 -3.17
C LEU A 5 2.68 1.19 -4.24
N GLU A 6 2.57 1.59 -5.51
CA GLU A 6 3.17 0.89 -6.65
C GLU A 6 4.70 0.91 -6.60
N GLU A 7 5.31 2.04 -6.22
CA GLU A 7 6.77 2.17 -6.07
C GLU A 7 7.28 1.25 -4.94
N ILE A 8 6.55 1.20 -3.82
CA ILE A 8 6.86 0.33 -2.69
C ILE A 8 6.72 -1.15 -3.10
N ALA A 9 5.65 -1.51 -3.81
CA ALA A 9 5.42 -2.87 -4.29
C ALA A 9 6.50 -3.32 -5.27
N ALA A 10 6.86 -2.46 -6.23
CA ALA A 10 7.93 -2.72 -7.19
C ALA A 10 9.28 -2.89 -6.48
N PHE A 11 9.61 -2.02 -5.54
CA PHE A 11 10.83 -2.13 -4.74
C PHE A 11 10.90 -3.47 -3.97
N LEU A 12 9.81 -3.86 -3.30
CA LEU A 12 9.76 -5.11 -2.53
C LEU A 12 9.80 -6.36 -3.42
N LYS A 13 9.25 -6.27 -4.64
CA LYS A 13 9.19 -7.39 -5.59
C LYS A 13 10.50 -7.60 -6.34
N GLU A 14 11.10 -6.51 -6.84
CA GLU A 14 12.22 -6.56 -7.79
C GLU A 14 13.56 -6.19 -7.14
N GLY A 15 13.53 -5.62 -5.93
CA GLY A 15 14.75 -5.18 -5.25
C GLY A 15 15.47 -4.04 -5.97
N VAL A 16 14.75 -3.29 -6.83
CA VAL A 16 15.34 -2.23 -7.66
C VAL A 16 16.00 -1.21 -6.74
N ALA A 17 17.32 -1.12 -6.85
CA ALA A 17 18.07 -0.09 -6.17
C ALA A 17 17.56 1.27 -6.64
N LEU A 18 17.32 2.17 -5.70
CA LEU A 18 17.02 3.57 -5.97
C LEU A 18 18.27 4.25 -6.58
N ASP A 19 18.63 3.92 -7.81
CA ASP A 19 19.82 4.45 -8.47
C ASP A 19 19.65 5.96 -8.74
N GLY A 20 20.71 6.72 -8.48
CA GLY A 20 20.68 8.19 -8.53
C GLY A 20 20.07 8.89 -7.31
N VAL A 21 19.47 8.16 -6.36
CA VAL A 21 18.91 8.75 -5.13
C VAL A 21 19.99 8.98 -4.07
N LYS A 22 19.95 10.13 -3.36
CA LYS A 22 20.96 10.46 -2.34
C LYS A 22 20.87 9.45 -1.20
N ALA A 23 22.00 9.19 -0.54
CA ALA A 23 22.07 8.24 0.59
C ALA A 23 21.05 8.54 1.71
N LEU A 24 20.78 9.83 1.98
CA LEU A 24 19.79 10.25 2.97
C LEU A 24 18.36 9.87 2.55
N GLU A 25 18.00 10.09 1.29
CA GLU A 25 16.69 9.76 0.74
C GLU A 25 16.49 8.24 0.72
N LYS A 26 17.53 7.46 0.40
CA LYS A 26 17.51 5.99 0.53
C LYS A 26 17.24 5.53 1.96
N LYS A 27 17.88 6.17 2.94
CA LYS A 27 17.67 5.86 4.36
C LYS A 27 16.25 6.21 4.81
N GLN A 28 15.75 7.37 4.41
CA GLN A 28 14.37 7.77 4.69
C GLN A 28 13.38 6.81 4.05
N PHE A 29 13.60 6.44 2.79
CA PHE A 29 12.80 5.44 2.09
C PHE A 29 12.78 4.11 2.83
N ALA A 30 13.95 3.56 3.21
CA ALA A 30 14.05 2.31 3.97
C ALA A 30 13.24 2.33 5.27
N ILE A 31 13.29 3.46 6.00
CA ILE A 31 12.47 3.66 7.22
C ILE A 31 10.98 3.69 6.86
N CYS A 32 10.59 4.43 5.82
CA CYS A 32 9.20 4.56 5.39
C CYS A 32 8.57 3.24 4.91
N ILE A 33 9.35 2.36 4.27
CA ILE A 33 8.86 1.07 3.78
C ILE A 33 8.85 -0.04 4.84
N THR A 34 9.48 0.18 6.00
CA THR A 34 9.60 -0.82 7.07
C THR A 34 8.26 -1.46 7.49
N PRO A 35 7.11 -0.75 7.57
CA PRO A 35 5.85 -1.38 7.94
C PRO A 35 5.17 -2.13 6.79
N TYR A 36 5.74 -2.14 5.58
CA TYR A 36 5.12 -2.75 4.41
C TYR A 36 5.69 -4.15 4.12
N MET A 37 4.82 -5.04 3.65
CA MET A 37 5.14 -6.42 3.28
C MET A 37 4.41 -6.79 2.00
N LEU A 38 5.08 -7.51 1.11
CA LEU A 38 4.45 -8.11 -0.06
C LEU A 38 4.16 -9.58 0.25
N ILE A 39 2.89 -9.96 0.28
CA ILE A 39 2.44 -11.33 0.62
C ILE A 39 1.61 -11.84 -0.55
N SER A 40 2.06 -12.91 -1.20
CA SER A 40 1.37 -13.53 -2.34
C SER A 40 1.03 -12.57 -3.49
N GLY A 41 1.78 -11.48 -3.64
CA GLY A 41 1.57 -10.46 -4.69
C GLY A 41 0.75 -9.25 -4.24
N ASP A 42 0.12 -9.31 -3.08
CA ASP A 42 -0.60 -8.19 -2.47
C ASP A 42 0.29 -7.40 -1.50
N LEU A 43 0.15 -6.07 -1.51
CA LEU A 43 0.86 -5.20 -0.59
C LEU A 43 0.05 -5.07 0.72
N TYR A 44 0.72 -5.24 1.86
CA TYR A 44 0.16 -5.07 3.19
C TYR A 44 0.94 -4.03 3.97
N LYS A 45 0.25 -3.32 4.86
CA LYS A 45 0.83 -2.42 5.84
C LYS A 45 0.51 -2.90 7.25
N LEU A 46 1.54 -3.03 8.08
CA LEU A 46 1.40 -3.27 9.52
C LEU A 46 0.97 -1.99 10.22
N GLY A 47 -0.19 -2.01 10.86
CA GLY A 47 -0.64 -0.92 11.72
C GLY A 47 0.10 -0.90 13.07
N CYS A 48 -0.01 0.21 13.80
CA CYS A 48 0.51 0.31 15.17
C CYS A 48 -0.18 -0.66 16.15
N ASP A 49 -1.33 -1.21 15.75
CA ASP A 49 -2.09 -2.24 16.45
C ASP A 49 -1.68 -3.66 16.08
N GLU A 50 -0.55 -3.82 15.38
CA GLU A 50 -0.02 -5.10 14.91
C GLU A 50 -0.93 -5.84 13.91
N VAL A 51 -1.94 -5.15 13.38
CA VAL A 51 -2.85 -5.71 12.37
C VAL A 51 -2.33 -5.37 10.97
N LEU A 52 -2.15 -6.42 10.16
CA LEU A 52 -1.86 -6.30 8.73
C LEU A 52 -3.13 -5.91 7.96
N ARG A 53 -3.04 -4.83 7.19
CA ARG A 53 -4.12 -4.36 6.30
C ARG A 53 -3.63 -4.37 4.87
N ARG A 54 -4.41 -4.98 3.97
CA ARG A 54 -4.11 -4.95 2.54
C ARG A 54 -4.21 -3.50 2.05
N CYS A 55 -3.16 -3.04 1.39
CA CYS A 55 -3.14 -1.77 0.69
C CYS A 55 -4.00 -1.90 -0.55
N VAL A 56 -5.06 -1.10 -0.61
CA VAL A 56 -5.95 -1.03 -1.77
C VAL A 56 -5.33 -0.02 -2.74
N LEU A 57 -5.08 -0.46 -3.97
CA LEU A 57 -4.64 0.45 -5.02
C LEU A 57 -5.79 1.39 -5.42
N GLU A 58 -5.46 2.58 -5.94
CA GLU A 58 -6.47 3.59 -6.28
C GLU A 58 -7.51 3.07 -7.28
N ASN A 59 -7.09 2.21 -8.21
CA ASN A 59 -7.95 1.54 -9.18
C ASN A 59 -8.87 0.46 -8.58
N GLU A 60 -8.50 -0.15 -7.44
CA GLU A 60 -9.32 -1.13 -6.72
C GLU A 60 -10.36 -0.48 -5.81
N HIS A 61 -10.10 0.74 -5.35
CA HIS A 61 -10.94 1.43 -4.37
C HIS A 61 -12.40 1.59 -4.83
N LEU A 62 -12.60 1.99 -6.11
CA LEU A 62 -13.94 2.15 -6.68
C LEU A 62 -14.71 0.82 -6.72
N ALA A 63 -14.06 -0.26 -7.18
CA ALA A 63 -14.68 -1.58 -7.25
C ALA A 63 -15.05 -2.11 -5.86
N ILE A 64 -14.20 -1.90 -4.86
CA ILE A 64 -14.49 -2.29 -3.47
C ILE A 64 -15.66 -1.49 -2.91
N MET A 65 -15.72 -0.18 -3.16
CA MET A 65 -16.85 0.64 -2.75
C MET A 65 -18.15 0.18 -3.43
N GLU A 66 -18.13 -0.07 -4.74
CA GLU A 66 -19.32 -0.58 -5.44
C GLU A 66 -19.80 -1.90 -4.87
N GLU A 67 -18.90 -2.85 -4.61
CA GLU A 67 -19.25 -4.16 -4.03
C GLU A 67 -19.79 -4.03 -2.60
N ALA A 68 -19.15 -3.20 -1.76
CA ALA A 68 -19.62 -2.94 -0.40
C ALA A 68 -21.05 -2.35 -0.38
N HIS A 69 -21.39 -1.53 -1.37
CA HIS A 69 -22.72 -0.95 -1.52
C HIS A 69 -23.75 -1.88 -2.19
N ARG A 70 -23.34 -2.99 -2.83
CA ARG A 70 -24.24 -3.99 -3.41
C ARG A 70 -24.85 -4.94 -2.37
N GLY A 71 -24.30 -4.99 -1.16
CA GLY A 71 -24.92 -5.70 -0.03
C GLY A 71 -26.23 -5.03 0.40
N SER A 72 -27.25 -5.81 0.74
CA SER A 72 -28.63 -5.36 1.06
C SER A 72 -28.80 -4.41 2.25
N VAL A 73 -27.72 -3.83 2.77
CA VAL A 73 -27.69 -2.91 3.91
C VAL A 73 -26.85 -1.69 3.56
N GLY A 74 -27.19 -1.02 2.46
CA GLY A 74 -26.62 0.27 2.09
C GLY A 74 -26.98 1.32 3.14
N GLY A 75 -26.00 1.73 3.94
CA GLY A 75 -26.13 2.91 4.79
C GLY A 75 -26.40 4.12 3.89
N HIS A 76 -27.57 4.72 4.07
CA HIS A 76 -28.01 5.90 3.34
C HIS A 76 -26.99 7.03 3.48
N TYR A 77 -26.40 7.45 2.37
CA TYR A 77 -25.88 8.81 2.23
C TYR A 77 -27.05 9.67 1.72
N THR A 78 -27.79 10.26 2.63
CA THR A 78 -28.72 11.38 2.34
C THR A 78 -28.06 12.69 2.69
#